data_AF-A0A1B9NK99-F1
#
_entry.id   AF-A0A1B9NK99-F1
#
_cell.length_a   1.000
_cell.length_b   1.000
_cell.length_c   1.000
_cell.angle_alpha   90.00
_cell.angle_beta   90.00
_cell.angle_gamma   90.00
#
_symmetry.space_group_name_H-M   'P 1'
#
loop_
_entity.id
_entity.type
_entity.pdbx_description
1 polymer ?
#
loop_
_entity_poly.entity_id
_entity_poly.type
_entity_poly.pdbx_seq_one_letter_code
_entity_poly.pdbx_strand_id
1 'polypeptide(L)' 'MWHSPPRTIITTKIWITNANYKAKQSIEESLRKLKTDYIDLLLIHQPFNDYYYAYRLMEEAYEKGKAKAIGVSNFTQIAF' A
#
# COMPACT_ATOMS: atom_id res chain seq x y z
N MET A 1 21.22 -28.57 -9.14
CA MET A 1 20.51 -27.28 -9.27
C MET A 1 19.80 -27.00 -7.96
N TRP A 2 20.36 -26.14 -7.12
CA TRP A 2 19.66 -25.63 -5.93
C TRP A 2 18.85 -24.42 -6.36
N HIS A 3 17.52 -24.50 -6.28
CA HIS A 3 16.67 -23.32 -6.45
C HIS A 3 16.68 -22.54 -5.13
N SER A 4 16.89 -21.23 -5.18
CA SER A 4 16.67 -20.39 -4.01
C SER A 4 15.24 -20.56 -3.51
N PRO A 5 15.01 -20.62 -2.19
CA PRO A 5 13.65 -20.73 -1.66
C PRO A 5 12.81 -19.53 -2.14
N PRO A 6 11.50 -19.73 -2.37
CA PRO A 6 10.64 -18.65 -2.82
C PRO A 6 10.64 -17.51 -1.80
N ARG A 7 10.83 -16.30 -2.30
CA ARG A 7 10.82 -15.07 -1.50
C ARG A 7 9.41 -14.77 -0.99
N THR A 8 9.28 -14.40 0.28
CA THR A 8 8.02 -13.91 0.85
C THR A 8 7.58 -12.60 0.18
N ILE A 9 6.30 -12.51 -0.20
CA ILE A 9 5.68 -11.32 -0.78
C ILE A 9 4.88 -10.60 0.30
N ILE A 10 5.24 -9.35 0.58
CA ILE A 10 4.63 -8.56 1.64
C ILE A 10 3.50 -7.69 1.05
N THR A 11 2.26 -7.98 1.45
CA THR A 11 1.09 -7.16 1.11
C THR A 11 0.50 -6.54 2.37
N THR A 12 0.24 -5.23 2.36
CA THR A 12 -0.48 -4.55 3.45
C THR A 12 -1.48 -3.54 2.88
N LYS A 13 -2.35 -3.00 3.74
CA LYS A 13 -3.48 -2.16 3.33
C LYS A 13 -3.59 -0.89 4.17
N ILE A 14 -3.93 0.23 3.53
CA ILE A 14 -4.31 1.46 4.21
C ILE A 14 -5.74 1.31 4.75
N TRP A 15 -5.89 1.38 6.06
CA TRP A 15 -7.21 1.31 6.71
C TRP A 15 -8.04 2.57 6.46
N ILE A 16 -9.37 2.44 6.52
CA ILE A 16 -10.37 3.45 6.14
C ILE A 16 -10.14 4.81 6.82
N THR A 17 -9.78 4.80 8.11
CA THR A 17 -9.56 6.04 8.89
C THR A 17 -8.29 6.79 8.46
N ASN A 18 -7.39 6.11 7.76
CA ASN A 18 -6.12 6.65 7.28
C ASN A 18 -6.12 6.92 5.77
N ALA A 19 -7.18 6.54 5.05
CA ALA A 19 -7.36 6.81 3.62
C ALA A 19 -7.72 8.29 3.39
N ASN A 20 -6.78 9.16 3.69
CA ASN A 20 -6.83 10.62 3.54
C ASN A 20 -5.40 11.16 3.64
N TYR A 21 -5.21 12.42 4.06
CA TYR A 21 -3.90 13.03 4.30
C TYR A 21 -2.97 12.25 5.25
N LYS A 22 -3.52 11.36 6.10
CA LYS A 22 -2.77 10.47 7.00
C LYS A 22 -2.15 9.25 6.31
N ALA A 23 -2.44 9.00 5.03
CA ALA A 23 -1.98 7.81 4.31
C ALA A 23 -0.45 7.65 4.38
N LYS A 24 0.30 8.75 4.19
CA LYS A 24 1.77 8.75 4.30
C LYS A 24 2.24 8.24 5.67
N GLN A 25 1.69 8.78 6.77
CA GLN A 25 2.02 8.31 8.12
C GLN A 25 1.64 6.84 8.32
N SER A 26 0.51 6.40 7.76
CA SER A 26 0.06 5.01 7.82
C SER A 26 0.98 4.04 7.07
N ILE A 27 1.59 4.49 5.97
CA ILE A 27 2.57 3.72 5.20
C ILE A 27 3.87 3.57 6.01
N GLU A 28 4.42 4.68 6.53
CA GLU A 28 5.62 4.64 7.38
C GLU A 28 5.42 3.75 8.62
N GLU A 29 4.26 3.85 9.27
CA GLU A 29 3.94 3.03 10.42
C GLU A 29 3.83 1.54 10.06
N SER A 30 3.33 1.22 8.87
CA SER A 30 3.28 -0.15 8.37
C SER A 30 4.68 -0.71 8.13
N LEU A 31 5.55 0.06 7.46
CA LEU A 31 6.97 -0.29 7.26
C LEU A 31 7.68 -0.53 8.59
N ARG A 32 7.50 0.37 9.56
CA ARG A 32 8.06 0.26 10.91
C ARG A 32 7.59 -1.00 11.63
N LYS A 33 6.29 -1.31 11.59
CA LYS A 33 5.71 -2.51 12.23
C LYS A 33 6.15 -3.80 11.57
N LEU A 34 6.25 -3.80 10.24
CA LEU A 34 6.70 -4.94 9.43
C LEU A 34 8.23 -5.12 9.48
N LYS A 35 8.96 -4.14 10.03
CA LYS A 35 10.43 -4.13 10.11
C LYS A 35 11.09 -4.31 8.74
N THR A 36 10.61 -3.55 7.77
CA THR A 36 11.09 -3.58 6.39
C THR A 36 11.02 -2.19 5.79
N ASP A 37 11.86 -1.93 4.77
CA ASP A 37 11.91 -0.66 4.07
C ASP A 37 11.04 -0.63 2.81
N TYR A 38 10.42 -1.76 2.46
CA TYR A 38 9.56 -1.87 1.27
C TYR A 38 8.31 -2.74 1.51
N ILE A 39 7.29 -2.52 0.70
CA ILE A 39 6.08 -3.34 0.58
C ILE A 39 6.00 -3.83 -0.87
N ASP A 40 5.76 -5.12 -1.10
CA ASP A 40 5.62 -5.63 -2.46
C ASP A 40 4.30 -5.16 -3.10
N LEU A 41 3.20 -5.16 -2.35
CA LEU A 41 1.89 -4.65 -2.79
C LEU A 41 1.19 -3.85 -1.69
N LEU A 42 0.94 -2.56 -1.94
CA LEU A 42 0.21 -1.66 -1.05
C LEU A 42 -1.20 -1.39 -1.60
N LEU A 43 -2.22 -1.61 -0.79
CA LEU A 43 -3.63 -1.47 -1.22
C LEU A 43 -4.38 -0.41 -0.41
N ILE A 44 -5.28 0.33 -1.06
CA ILE A 44 -6.43 0.92 -0.34
C ILE A 44 -7.35 -0.22 0.10
N HIS A 45 -7.73 -0.29 1.39
CA HIS A 45 -8.54 -1.40 1.88
C HIS A 45 -10.00 -1.31 1.41
N GLN A 46 -10.61 -0.12 1.37
CA GLN A 46 -12.01 0.07 1.00
C GLN A 46 -12.21 1.44 0.31
N PRO A 47 -13.22 1.61 -0.57
CA PRO A 47 -13.51 2.85 -1.30
C PRO A 47 -14.23 3.89 -0.43
N PHE A 48 -13.70 4.19 0.75
CA PHE A 48 -14.25 5.19 1.68
C PHE A 48 -13.25 6.30 1.94
N ASN A 49 -13.75 7.45 2.41
CA ASN A 49 -12.96 8.65 2.73
C ASN A 49 -12.29 9.25 1.47
N ASP A 50 -11.31 10.14 1.65
CA ASP A 50 -10.52 10.72 0.55
C ASP A 50 -9.43 9.75 0.06
N TYR A 51 -9.88 8.61 -0.47
CA TYR A 51 -8.97 7.60 -1.02
C TYR A 51 -8.26 8.08 -2.29
N TYR A 52 -8.78 9.07 -3.02
CA TYR A 52 -8.09 9.69 -4.16
C TYR A 52 -6.81 10.38 -3.70
N TYR A 53 -6.88 11.18 -2.63
CA TYR A 53 -5.68 11.79 -2.07
C TYR A 53 -4.75 10.75 -1.44
N ALA A 54 -5.30 9.75 -0.77
CA ALA A 54 -4.51 8.63 -0.26
C ALA A 54 -3.77 7.89 -1.38
N TYR A 55 -4.40 7.68 -2.53
CA TYR A 55 -3.79 7.02 -3.69
C TYR A 55 -2.65 7.86 -4.27
N ARG A 56 -2.79 9.19 -4.37
CA ARG A 56 -1.66 10.08 -4.73
C ARG A 56 -0.48 9.96 -3.77
N LEU A 57 -0.74 9.82 -2.47
CA LEU A 57 0.32 9.56 -1.48
C LEU A 57 0.91 8.15 -1.61
N MET A 58 0.16 7.18 -2.13
CA MET A 58 0.68 5.85 -2.50
C MET A 58 1.56 5.92 -3.76
N GLU A 59 1.23 6.74 -4.75
CA GLU A 59 2.07 7.01 -5.92
C GLU A 59 3.42 7.57 -5.48
N GLU A 60 3.46 8.55 -4.57
CA GLU A 60 4.72 9.05 -4.00
C GLU A 60 5.53 7.93 -3.31
N ALA A 61 4.87 7.01 -2.59
CA ALA A 61 5.53 5.90 -1.93
C ALA A 61 6.10 4.88 -2.93
N TYR A 62 5.40 4.68 -4.05
CA TYR A 62 5.87 3.88 -5.17
C TYR A 62 7.11 4.50 -5.84
N GLU A 63 7.06 5.80 -6.15
CA GLU A 63 8.20 6.54 -6.73
C GLU A 63 9.44 6.50 -5.83
N LYS A 64 9.25 6.52 -4.51
CA LYS A 64 10.33 6.42 -3.51
C LYS A 64 10.81 4.98 -3.25
N GLY A 65 10.26 3.98 -3.94
CA GLY A 65 10.62 2.57 -3.78
C GLY A 65 10.11 1.91 -2.49
N LYS A 66 9.27 2.61 -1.69
CA LYS A 66 8.67 2.07 -0.46
C LYS A 66 7.53 1.09 -0.74
N ALA A 67 6.90 1.20 -1.92
CA ALA A 67 5.98 0.20 -2.45
C ALA A 67 6.44 -0.22 -3.85
N LYS A 68 6.43 -1.51 -4.16
CA LYS A 68 6.80 -2.02 -5.50
C LYS A 68 5.62 -2.07 -6.46
N ALA A 69 4.41 -2.16 -5.91
CA ALA A 69 3.15 -2.03 -6.63
C ALA A 69 2.11 -1.41 -5.71
N ILE A 70 1.16 -0.69 -6.29
CA ILE A 70 0.04 -0.07 -5.61
C ILE A 70 -1.28 -0.51 -6.25
N GLY A 71 -2.34 -0.58 -5.46
CA GLY A 71 -3.64 -1.01 -5.96
C GLY A 71 -4.77 -0.71 -4.99
N VAL A 72 -5.92 -1.33 -5.25
CA VAL A 72 -7.15 -1.14 -4.48
C VAL A 72 -7.78 -2.48 -4.12
N SER A 73 -8.61 -2.49 -3.07
CA SER A 73 -9.36 -3.65 -2.61
C SER A 73 -10.82 -3.25 -2.37
N ASN A 74 -11.76 -4.12 -2.75
CA ASN A 74 -13.21 -3.90 -2.62
C ASN A 74 -13.78 -2.75 -3.45
N PHE A 75 -13.12 -2.41 -4.57
CA PHE A 75 -13.64 -1.47 -5.56
C PHE A 75 -14.45 -2.25 -6.61
N THR A 76 -15.59 -1.70 -7.03
CA THR A 76 -16.35 -2.19 -8.17
C THR A 76 -15.88 -1.49 -9.45
N GLN A 77 -16.19 -2.06 -10.62
CA GLN A 77 -15.76 -1.49 -11.91
C GLN A 77 -16.33 -0.08 -12.20
N ILE A 78 -17.30 0.40 -11.42
CA ILE A 78 -17.96 1.70 -11.62
C ILE A 78 -17.17 2.85 -10.94
N ALA A 79 -16.05 2.57 -10.29
CA ALA A 79 -15.28 3.56 -9.53
C ALA A 79 -14.12 4.24 -10.30
N PHE A 80 -14.22 4.37 -11.63
CA PHE A 80 -13.24 5.09 -12.47
C PHE A 80 -13.93 6.00 -13.48
#